data_AF-A0A1Y0BH09-F1
#
_entry.id   AF-A0A1Y0BH09-F1
#
_cell.length_a   1.000
_cell.length_b   1.000
_cell.length_c   1.000
_cell.angle_alpha   90.00
_cell.angle_beta   90.00
_cell.angle_gamma   90.00
#
_symmetry.space_group_name_H-M   'P 1'
#
loop_
_entity.id
_entity.type
_entity.pdbx_description
1 polymer ?
#
loop_
_entity_poly.entity_id
_entity_poly.type
_entity_poly.pdbx_seq_one_letter_code
_entity_poly.pdbx_strand_id
1 'polypeptide(L)'
;MNAELLKVGMDRNIVVWTSNFGTLAPLLAVGDLAACVPEIYTTVIDEAFGLKSMPFPVDLPKHSISSVWHSRAHNDPANQWLRQQVSILFKEA
;
A
#
# COMPACT_ATOMS: atom_id res chain seq x y z
N MET A 1 2.31 12.16 -1.63
CA MET A 1 3.74 11.82 -1.72
C MET A 1 4.57 12.93 -2.38
N ASN A 2 4.49 13.19 -3.70
CA ASN A 2 5.36 14.21 -4.35
C ASN A 2 5.22 15.60 -3.73
N ALA A 3 3.97 16.04 -3.52
CA ALA A 3 3.72 17.32 -2.86
C ALA A 3 4.31 17.37 -1.43
N GLU A 4 4.35 16.25 -0.71
CA GLU A 4 4.90 16.20 0.65
C GLU A 4 6.44 16.25 0.66
N LEU A 5 7.09 15.58 -0.30
CA LEU A 5 8.56 15.65 -0.45
C LEU A 5 9.02 17.05 -0.87
N LEU A 6 8.29 17.71 -1.77
CA LEU A 6 8.61 19.07 -2.20
C LEU A 6 8.50 20.09 -1.07
N LYS A 7 7.58 19.91 -0.12
CA LYS A 7 7.46 20.79 1.06
C LYS A 7 8.70 20.79 1.94
N VAL A 8 9.48 19.71 1.94
CA VAL A 8 10.74 19.60 2.70
C VAL A 8 11.99 19.76 1.82
N GLY A 9 11.83 20.22 0.58
CA GLY A 9 12.95 20.45 -0.35
C GLY A 9 13.61 19.18 -0.88
N MET A 10 12.93 18.03 -0.80
CA MET A 10 13.42 16.78 -1.38
C MET A 10 12.87 16.62 -2.80
N ASP A 11 13.78 16.40 -3.75
CA ASP A 11 13.45 15.99 -5.11
C ASP A 11 13.80 14.52 -5.33
N ARG A 12 13.06 13.85 -6.22
CA ARG A 12 13.20 12.42 -6.47
C ARG A 12 13.53 12.15 -7.94
N ASN A 13 14.54 11.32 -8.16
CA ASN A 13 14.84 10.83 -9.49
C ASN A 13 13.95 9.62 -9.82
N ILE A 14 13.00 9.78 -10.75
CA ILE A 14 12.09 8.71 -11.16
C ILE A 14 12.77 7.86 -12.25
N VAL A 15 13.35 6.73 -11.85
CA VAL A 15 14.05 5.82 -12.78
C VAL A 15 13.07 4.88 -13.51
N VAL A 16 12.00 4.45 -12.84
CA VAL A 16 11.00 3.52 -13.38
C VAL A 16 9.59 3.93 -12.93
N TRP A 17 8.61 3.70 -13.81
CA TRP A 17 7.19 3.84 -13.52
C TRP A 17 6.46 2.53 -13.81
N THR A 18 5.63 2.07 -12.88
CA THR A 18 4.80 0.86 -13.05
C THR A 18 3.40 1.08 -12.53
N SER A 19 2.43 0.35 -13.09
CA SER A 19 1.03 0.39 -12.70
C SER A 19 0.66 -0.62 -11.61
N ASN A 20 1.57 -1.55 -11.25
CA ASN A 20 1.28 -2.59 -10.27
C ASN A 20 2.46 -2.88 -9.34
N PHE A 21 2.15 -3.33 -8.13
CA PHE A 21 3.14 -3.70 -7.12
C PHE A 21 3.86 -5.02 -7.44
N GLY A 22 3.28 -5.93 -8.22
CA GLY A 22 3.90 -7.22 -8.53
C GLY A 22 5.27 -7.12 -9.21
N THR A 23 5.46 -6.08 -10.03
CA THR A 23 6.75 -5.82 -10.69
C THR A 23 7.77 -5.11 -9.82
N LEU A 24 7.37 -4.53 -8.69
CA LEU A 24 8.21 -3.61 -7.93
C LEU A 24 9.31 -4.34 -7.15
N ALA A 25 8.97 -5.40 -6.41
CA ALA A 25 9.95 -6.10 -5.58
C ALA A 25 11.14 -6.69 -6.36
N PRO A 26 10.96 -7.35 -7.53
CA PRO A 26 12.08 -7.81 -8.35
C PRO A 26 12.99 -6.67 -8.83
N LEU A 27 12.42 -5.49 -9.14
CA LEU A 27 13.20 -4.33 -9.58
C LEU A 27 14.05 -3.77 -8.43
N LEU A 28 13.47 -3.67 -7.23
CA LEU A 28 14.19 -3.21 -6.03
C LEU A 28 15.30 -4.18 -5.62
N ALA A 29 15.11 -5.49 -5.81
CA ALA A 29 16.08 -6.50 -5.41
C ALA A 29 17.35 -6.51 -6.27
N VAL A 30 17.25 -6.06 -7.53
CA VAL A 30 18.37 -6.13 -8.50
C VAL A 30 19.04 -4.76 -8.70
N GLY A 31 18.36 -3.66 -8.39
CA GLY A 31 18.85 -2.29 -8.61
C GLY A 31 19.10 -1.51 -7.32
N ASP A 32 19.90 -0.44 -7.42
CA ASP A 32 20.02 0.57 -6.38
C ASP A 32 18.83 1.54 -6.46
N LEU A 33 17.68 1.05 -6.00
CA LEU A 33 16.38 1.71 -6.10
C LEU A 33 15.67 1.71 -4.75
N ALA A 34 14.84 2.73 -4.54
CA ALA A 34 13.95 2.82 -3.39
C ALA A 34 12.53 3.12 -3.84
N ALA A 35 11.54 2.65 -3.08
CA ALA A 35 10.14 2.93 -3.32
C ALA A 35 9.38 3.24 -2.03
N CYS A 36 8.38 4.11 -2.15
CA CYS A 36 7.40 4.33 -1.10
C CYS A 36 6.20 3.43 -1.37
N VAL A 37 5.88 2.57 -0.41
CA VAL A 37 4.82 1.56 -0.53
C VAL A 37 3.99 1.52 0.76
N PRO A 38 2.74 1.02 0.72
CA PRO A 38 2.00 0.73 1.95
C PRO A 38 2.75 -0.27 2.83
N GLU A 39 2.70 -0.09 4.15
CA GLU A 39 3.40 -0.96 5.11
C GLU A 39 2.99 -2.44 4.97
N ILE A 40 1.72 -2.74 4.69
CA ILE A 40 1.26 -4.11 4.46
C ILE A 40 1.94 -4.80 3.26
N TYR A 41 2.50 -4.03 2.33
CA TYR A 41 3.25 -4.61 1.22
C TYR A 41 4.62 -5.10 1.68
N THR A 42 5.28 -4.35 2.57
CA THR A 42 6.64 -4.67 3.04
C THR A 42 6.70 -5.93 3.88
N THR A 43 5.63 -6.24 4.63
CA THR A 43 5.53 -7.48 5.43
C THR A 43 5.66 -8.75 4.59
N VAL A 44 5.37 -8.69 3.29
CA VAL A 44 5.47 -9.82 2.37
C VAL A 44 6.80 -9.82 1.61
N ILE A 45 7.28 -8.65 1.18
CA ILE A 45 8.39 -8.58 0.23
C ILE A 45 9.77 -8.48 0.87
N ASP A 46 9.88 -7.98 2.10
CA ASP A 46 11.18 -7.79 2.76
C ASP A 46 11.90 -9.14 2.92
N GLU A 47 11.21 -10.16 3.44
CA GLU A 47 11.76 -11.50 3.56
C GLU A 47 11.91 -12.19 2.20
N ALA A 48 10.89 -12.11 1.34
CA ALA A 48 10.87 -12.85 0.07
C ALA A 48 11.94 -12.37 -0.94
N PHE A 49 12.32 -11.10 -0.89
CA PHE A 49 13.26 -10.49 -1.84
C PHE A 49 14.55 -9.97 -1.17
N GLY A 50 14.73 -10.17 0.13
CA GLY A 50 15.89 -9.65 0.87
C GLY A 50 15.92 -8.12 0.93
N LEU A 51 14.77 -7.49 0.95
CA LEU A 51 14.61 -6.03 1.01
C LEU A 51 14.54 -5.55 2.46
N LYS A 52 14.77 -4.25 2.66
CA LYS A 52 14.68 -3.61 3.97
C LYS A 52 13.77 -2.39 3.91
N SER A 53 12.80 -2.37 4.81
CA SER A 53 11.94 -1.21 5.01
C SER A 53 12.47 -0.26 6.07
N MET A 54 12.13 1.02 5.91
CA MET A 54 12.44 2.09 6.84
C MET A 54 11.30 3.11 6.90
N PRO A 55 11.15 3.88 7.99
CA PRO A 55 10.17 4.94 8.07
C PRO A 55 10.31 5.93 6.90
N PHE A 56 9.18 6.42 6.39
CA PHE A 56 9.20 7.45 5.37
C PHE A 56 9.81 8.74 5.96
N PRO A 57 10.64 9.50 5.20
CA PRO A 57 11.38 10.65 5.75
C PRO A 57 10.52 11.85 6.15
N VAL A 58 9.23 11.83 5.85
CA VAL A 58 8.26 12.86 6.23
C VAL A 58 6.95 12.22 6.68
N ASP A 59 6.17 12.94 7.48
CA ASP A 59 4.84 12.47 7.83
C ASP A 59 3.93 12.49 6.60
N LEU A 60 3.36 11.33 6.28
CA LEU A 60 2.36 11.20 5.24
C LEU A 60 0.95 11.18 5.85
N PRO A 61 -0.06 11.75 5.16
CA PRO A 61 -1.44 11.59 5.58
C PRO A 61 -1.80 10.10 5.59
N LYS A 62 -2.47 9.66 6.66
CA LYS A 62 -2.96 8.29 6.75
C LYS A 62 -4.10 8.08 5.76
N HIS A 63 -4.06 6.96 5.06
CA HIS A 63 -5.11 6.57 4.11
C HIS A 63 -5.97 5.47 4.73
N SER A 64 -7.28 5.68 4.79
CA SER A 64 -8.22 4.66 5.25
C SER A 64 -8.61 3.73 4.11
N ILE A 65 -8.60 2.42 4.37
CA ILE A 65 -9.21 1.43 3.49
C ILE A 65 -10.66 1.25 3.89
N SER A 66 -11.58 1.29 2.93
CA SER A 66 -13.01 1.17 3.21
C SER A 66 -13.67 0.14 2.29
N SER A 67 -14.54 -0.67 2.87
CA SER A 67 -15.41 -1.56 2.11
C SER A 67 -16.63 -0.77 1.62
N VAL A 68 -16.89 -0.80 0.31
CA VAL A 68 -18.01 -0.09 -0.31
C VAL A 68 -18.90 -1.07 -1.07
N TRP A 69 -20.20 -0.84 -1.02
CA TRP A 69 -21.20 -1.62 -1.73
C TRP A 69 -22.35 -0.73 -2.20
N HIS A 70 -23.06 -1.16 -3.24
CA HIS A 70 -24.23 -0.45 -3.72
C HIS A 70 -25.40 -0.61 -2.73
N SER A 71 -26.23 0.42 -2.54
CA SER A 71 -27.38 0.41 -1.62
C SER A 71 -28.31 -0.79 -1.82
N ARG A 72 -28.57 -1.17 -3.08
CA ARG A 72 -29.32 -2.39 -3.45
C ARG A 72 -28.81 -3.69 -2.82
N ALA A 73 -27.51 -3.81 -2.57
CA ALA A 73 -26.90 -5.00 -1.96
C ALA A 73 -26.79 -4.88 -0.42
N HIS A 74 -27.32 -3.82 0.18
CA HIS A 74 -27.19 -3.60 1.62
C HIS A 74 -27.88 -4.71 2.45
N ASN A 75 -29.05 -5.14 1.98
CA ASN A 75 -29.88 -6.17 2.63
C ASN A 75 -29.72 -7.57 2.01
N ASP A 76 -28.80 -7.74 1.06
CA ASP A 76 -28.51 -9.06 0.49
C ASP A 76 -27.77 -9.93 1.52
N PRO A 77 -28.30 -11.12 1.91
CA PRO A 77 -27.68 -11.95 2.95
C PRO A 77 -26.27 -12.43 2.61
N ALA A 78 -26.00 -12.75 1.34
CA ALA A 78 -24.67 -13.20 0.91
C ALA A 78 -23.65 -12.05 1.00
N ASN A 79 -24.04 -10.85 0.58
CA ASN A 79 -23.20 -9.65 0.72
C ASN A 79 -22.97 -9.32 2.20
N GLN A 80 -24.00 -9.38 3.05
CA GLN A 80 -23.86 -9.18 4.48
C GLN A 80 -22.87 -10.15 5.12
N TRP A 81 -23.00 -11.44 4.81
CA TRP A 81 -22.08 -12.46 5.29
C TRP A 81 -20.64 -12.16 4.88
N LEU A 82 -20.39 -11.83 3.61
CA LEU A 82 -19.05 -11.50 3.13
C LEU A 82 -18.49 -10.26 3.82
N ARG A 83 -19.28 -9.19 3.97
CA ARG A 83 -18.87 -7.97 4.68
C ARG A 83 -18.51 -8.28 6.14
N GLN A 84 -19.24 -9.18 6.78
CA GLN A 84 -18.91 -9.64 8.13
C GLN A 84 -17.59 -10.42 8.14
N GLN A 85 -17.36 -11.34 7.20
CA GLN A 85 -16.08 -12.07 7.12
C GLN A 85 -14.89 -11.12 6.92
N VAL A 86 -15.01 -10.18 5.97
CA VAL A 86 -13.98 -9.15 5.73
C VAL A 86 -13.78 -8.31 6.99
N SER A 87 -14.86 -7.87 7.65
CA SER A 87 -14.73 -7.12 8.88
C SER A 87 -14.07 -7.93 10.01
N ILE A 88 -14.27 -9.24 10.09
CA ILE A 88 -13.63 -10.07 11.11
C ILE A 88 -12.14 -10.21 10.82
N LEU A 89 -11.77 -10.49 9.57
CA LEU A 89 -10.38 -10.74 9.17
C LEU A 89 -9.51 -9.49 9.13
N PHE A 90 -10.12 -8.33 8.86
CA PHE A 90 -9.41 -7.05 8.70
C PHE A 90 -9.86 -6.00 9.73
N LYS A 91 -10.46 -6.42 10.85
CA LYS A 91 -10.72 -5.53 11.98
C LYS A 91 -9.37 -5.17 12.60
N GLU A 92 -9.11 -3.86 12.68
CA GLU A 92 -7.87 -3.22 13.13
C GLU A 92 -6.72 -3.26 12.12
N ALA A 93 -6.67 -2.19 11.32
CA ALA A 93 -5.45 -1.53 10.86
C ALA A 93 -5.64 -0.01 11.03
#